data_AF-A0A8X6H5Z6-F1
#
_entry.id   AF-A0A8X6H5Z6-F1
#
_cell.length_a   1.000
_cell.length_b   1.000
_cell.length_c   1.000
_cell.angle_alpha   90.00
_cell.angle_beta   90.00
_cell.angle_gamma   90.00
#
_symmetry.space_group_name_H-M   'P 1'
#
loop_
_entity.id
_entity.type
_entity.pdbx_description
1 polymer ?
#
loop_
_entity_poly.entity_id
_entity_poly.type
_entity_poly.pdbx_seq_one_letter_code
_entity_poly.pdbx_strand_id
1 'polypeptide(L)'
;MAFLAKGKKADLVNVCEELGENVPPNSRVPDIKHIILESKNFNEEAVRIMLDRIIGERLEEAEAERQQLEHELSGNDLNVKLSSDDLNVKLRLSSGKLNYNV
;
A
#
# COMPACT_ATOMS: atom_id res chain seq x y z
N MET A 1 29.71 4.07 -1.33
CA MET A 1 28.84 5.22 -0.98
C MET A 1 27.76 4.79 0.01
N ALA A 2 27.61 5.54 1.10
CA ALA A 2 26.72 5.15 2.21
C ALA A 2 25.21 5.29 1.88
N PHE A 3 24.83 6.24 1.02
CA PHE A 3 23.41 6.51 0.74
C PHE A 3 22.70 5.36 -0.01
N LEU A 4 23.41 4.62 -0.87
CA LEU A 4 22.90 3.42 -1.54
C LEU A 4 22.61 2.26 -0.56
N ALA A 5 22.96 2.38 0.72
CA ALA A 5 22.58 1.40 1.73
C ALA A 5 21.13 1.56 2.22
N LYS A 6 20.47 2.70 1.93
CA LYS A 6 19.07 2.94 2.28
C LYS A 6 18.09 2.07 1.48
N GLY A 7 18.43 1.78 0.22
CA GLY A 7 17.60 1.01 -0.71
C GLY A 7 17.76 -0.50 -0.56
N LYS A 8 16.66 -1.23 -0.81
CA LYS A 8 16.66 -2.68 -1.00
C LYS A 8 17.16 -3.02 -2.41
N LYS A 9 17.39 -4.31 -2.67
CA LYS A 9 17.85 -4.80 -4.00
C LYS A 9 16.96 -4.28 -5.15
N ALA A 10 15.63 -4.35 -4.99
CA ALA A 10 14.69 -3.88 -6.01
C ALA A 10 14.84 -2.37 -6.29
N ASP A 11 14.91 -1.55 -5.25
CA ASP A 11 15.09 -0.09 -5.41
C ASP A 11 16.37 0.23 -6.19
N LEU A 12 17.47 -0.48 -5.89
CA LEU A 12 18.74 -0.29 -6.58
C LEU A 12 18.70 -0.76 -8.04
N VAL A 13 17.88 -1.77 -8.36
CA VAL A 13 17.64 -2.20 -9.74
C VAL A 13 16.89 -1.10 -10.50
N ASN A 14 15.83 -0.54 -9.92
CA ASN A 14 15.08 0.56 -10.53
C ASN A 14 15.96 1.78 -10.80
N VAL A 15 16.87 2.11 -9.87
CA VAL A 15 17.88 3.16 -10.09
C VAL A 15 18.76 2.85 -11.31
N CYS A 16 19.20 1.59 -11.50
CA CYS A 16 19.98 1.22 -12.68
C CYS A 16 19.16 1.39 -13.96
N GLU A 17 17.90 0.95 -13.96
CA GLU A 17 17.00 1.09 -15.11
C GLU A 17 16.79 2.57 -15.50
N GLU A 18 16.60 3.45 -14.52
CA GLU A 18 16.48 4.90 -14.75
C GLU A 18 17.77 5.56 -15.23
N LEU A 19 18.93 5.02 -14.85
CA LEU A 19 20.23 5.43 -15.39
C LEU A 19 20.49 4.88 -16.81
N GLY A 20 19.63 3.99 -17.30
CA GLY A 20 19.80 3.29 -18.58
C GLY A 20 20.77 2.10 -18.52
N GLU A 21 21.08 1.63 -17.31
CA GLU A 21 21.95 0.49 -17.06
C GLU A 21 21.13 -0.80 -16.89
N ASN A 22 21.64 -1.91 -17.42
CA ASN A 22 20.98 -3.21 -17.29
C ASN A 22 21.57 -3.99 -16.12
N VAL A 23 20.71 -4.56 -15.27
CA VAL A 23 21.14 -5.39 -14.13
C VAL A 23 20.93 -6.87 -14.43
N PRO A 24 22.00 -7.69 -14.40
CA PRO A 24 21.83 -9.13 -14.52
C PRO A 24 20.90 -9.71 -13.43
N PRO A 25 20.03 -10.68 -13.75
CA PRO A 25 18.99 -11.15 -12.83
C PRO A 25 19.53 -11.72 -11.50
N ASN A 26 20.76 -12.24 -11.52
CA ASN A 26 21.43 -12.83 -10.37
C ASN A 26 22.47 -11.91 -9.70
N SER A 27 22.51 -10.63 -10.07
CA SER A 27 23.44 -9.66 -9.47
C SER A 27 23.23 -9.52 -7.97
N ARG A 28 24.34 -9.45 -7.22
CA ARG A 28 24.32 -9.20 -5.79
C ARG A 28 24.23 -7.69 -5.54
N VAL A 29 23.76 -7.30 -4.36
CA VAL A 29 23.67 -5.87 -3.98
C VAL A 29 24.99 -5.11 -4.16
N PRO A 30 26.18 -5.66 -3.82
CA PRO A 30 27.45 -5.00 -4.11
C PRO A 30 27.68 -4.76 -5.60
N ASP A 31 27.35 -5.73 -6.45
CA ASP A 31 27.53 -5.62 -7.91
C ASP A 31 26.59 -4.56 -8.50
N ILE A 32 25.35 -4.50 -8.02
CA ILE A 32 24.38 -3.47 -8.44
C ILE A 32 24.85 -2.07 -8.03
N LYS A 33 25.35 -1.92 -6.80
CA LYS A 33 25.95 -0.66 -6.36
C LYS A 33 27.14 -0.26 -7.21
N HIS A 34 27.92 -1.23 -7.67
CA HIS A 34 29.05 -0.99 -8.56
C HIS A 34 28.58 -0.48 -9.92
N ILE A 35 27.57 -1.11 -10.53
CA ILE A 35 26.96 -0.67 -11.80
C ILE A 35 26.49 0.79 -11.72
N ILE A 36 25.78 1.16 -10.64
CA ILE A 36 25.32 2.54 -10.42
C ILE A 36 26.50 3.52 -10.41
N LEU A 37 27.58 3.18 -9.70
CA LEU A 37 28.75 4.05 -9.54
C LEU A 37 29.60 4.14 -10.81
N GLU A 38 29.58 3.12 -11.66
CA GLU A 38 30.31 3.08 -12.94
C GLU A 38 29.49 3.65 -14.11
N SER A 39 28.21 3.94 -13.92
CA SER A 39 27.37 4.51 -14.98
C SER A 39 27.90 5.85 -15.46
N LYS A 40 27.86 6.05 -16.79
CA LYS A 40 28.21 7.35 -17.41
C LYS A 40 27.27 8.48 -16.99
N ASN A 41 26.07 8.12 -16.55
CA ASN A 41 25.04 9.05 -16.10
C ASN A 41 25.08 9.23 -14.56
N PHE A 42 26.09 8.68 -13.88
CA PHE A 42 26.21 8.81 -12.44
C PHE A 42 26.42 10.26 -12.01
N ASN A 43 25.46 10.78 -11.26
CA ASN A 43 25.57 12.02 -10.51
C ASN A 43 25.03 11.76 -9.10
N GLU A 44 25.85 11.98 -8.07
CA GLU A 44 25.52 11.58 -6.71
C GLU A 44 24.20 12.19 -6.21
N GLU A 45 23.97 13.49 -6.45
CA GLU A 45 22.75 14.17 -6.01
C GLU A 45 21.53 13.68 -6.81
N ALA A 46 21.67 13.50 -8.13
CA ALA A 46 20.58 12.98 -8.95
C ALA A 46 20.17 11.56 -8.54
N VAL A 47 21.15 10.68 -8.31
CA VAL A 47 20.92 9.29 -7.88
C VAL A 47 20.36 9.24 -6.46
N ARG A 48 20.75 10.18 -5.58
CA ARG A 48 20.19 10.28 -4.23
C ARG A 48 18.70 10.67 -4.28
N ILE A 49 18.36 11.71 -5.05
CA ILE A 49 16.96 12.15 -5.25
C ILE A 49 16.13 11.02 -5.86
N MET A 50 16.67 10.34 -6.87
CA MET A 50 16.03 9.20 -7.52
C MET A 50 15.76 8.06 -6.53
N LEU A 51 16.76 7.68 -5.72
CA LEU A 51 16.60 6.63 -4.73
C LEU A 51 15.58 7.01 -3.64
N ASP A 52 15.61 8.25 -3.16
CA ASP A 52 14.64 8.72 -2.17
C ASP A 52 13.21 8.73 -2.74
N ARG A 53 13.01 9.09 -4.02
CA ARG A 53 11.72 8.98 -4.72
C ARG A 53 11.23 7.53 -4.81
N ILE A 54 12.07 6.61 -5.31
CA ILE A 54 11.71 5.18 -5.46
C ILE A 54 11.34 4.56 -4.11
N ILE A 55 12.10 4.89 -3.05
CA ILE A 55 11.79 4.43 -1.69
C ILE A 55 10.46 5.01 -1.22
N GLY A 56 10.20 6.30 -1.48
CA GLY A 56 8.96 6.98 -1.14
C GLY A 56 7.74 6.34 -1.78
N GLU A 57 7.77 6.13 -3.10
CA GLU A 57 6.68 5.49 -3.86
C GLU A 57 6.32 4.11 -3.30
N ARG A 58 7.33 3.27 -3.06
CA ARG A 58 7.11 1.94 -2.46
C ARG A 58 6.50 2.01 -1.05
N LEU A 59 6.85 3.02 -0.25
CA LEU A 59 6.28 3.18 1.09
C LEU A 59 4.83 3.69 1.02
N GLU A 60 4.55 4.62 0.12
CA GLU A 60 3.21 5.17 -0.11
C GLU A 60 2.25 4.08 -0.61
N GLU A 61 2.65 3.25 -1.56
CA GLU A 61 1.86 2.10 -2.03
C GLU A 61 1.55 1.12 -0.89
N ALA A 62 2.55 0.80 -0.06
CA ALA A 62 2.36 -0.07 1.08
C ALA A 62 1.45 0.53 2.17
N GLU A 63 1.44 1.86 2.32
CA GLU A 63 0.54 2.54 3.24
C GLU A 63 -0.90 2.56 2.71
N ALA A 64 -1.08 2.86 1.42
CA ALA A 64 -2.39 2.84 0.77
C ALA A 64 -3.04 1.46 0.85
N GLU A 65 -2.28 0.38 0.61
CA GLU A 65 -2.78 -0.99 0.74
C GLU A 65 -3.21 -1.31 2.17
N ARG A 66 -2.44 -0.87 3.17
CA ARG A 66 -2.80 -1.06 4.59
C ARG A 66 -4.07 -0.31 4.97
N GLN A 67 -4.26 0.93 4.51
CA GLN A 67 -5.47 1.70 4.77
C GLN A 67 -6.70 1.07 4.11
N GLN A 68 -6.56 0.52 2.89
CA GLN A 68 -7.64 -0.20 2.22
C GLN A 68 -8.03 -1.47 2.99
N LEU A 69 -7.05 -2.29 3.39
CA LEU A 69 -7.30 -3.48 4.20
C LEU A 69 -7.97 -3.16 5.54
N GLU A 70 -7.54 -2.10 6.22
CA GLU A 70 -8.12 -1.67 7.49
C GLU A 70 -9.58 -1.16 7.31
N HIS A 71 -9.86 -0.42 6.24
CA HIS A 71 -11.20 0.01 5.89
C HIS A 71 -12.12 -1.17 5.53
N GLU A 72 -11.63 -2.16 4.77
CA GLU A 72 -12.37 -3.38 4.44
C GLU A 72 -12.68 -4.24 5.68
N LEU A 73 -11.70 -4.40 6.57
CA LEU A 73 -11.89 -5.13 7.83
C LEU A 73 -12.84 -4.40 8.80
N SER A 74 -12.81 -3.06 8.84
CA SER A 74 -13.72 -2.27 9.67
C SER A 74 -15.11 -2.07 9.06
N GLY A 75 -15.26 -2.19 7.74
CA GLY A 75 -16.52 -1.95 7.02
C GLY A 75 -17.57 -3.06 7.19
N ASN A 76 -17.16 -4.26 7.61
CA ASN A 76 -18.08 -5.39 7.76
C ASN A 76 -18.97 -5.34 9.03
N ASP A 77 -18.69 -4.46 10.00
CA ASP A 77 -19.52 -4.33 11.22
C ASP A 77 -20.78 -3.47 11.03
N LEU A 78 -20.86 -2.62 10.00
CA LEU A 78 -22.01 -1.72 9.81
C LEU A 78 -23.17 -2.34 9.02
N ASN A 79 -22.93 -3.37 8.19
CA ASN A 79 -23.98 -3.95 7.36
C ASN A 79 -24.86 -4.99 8.09
N VAL A 80 -24.42 -5.52 9.24
CA VAL A 80 -25.22 -6.47 10.03
C VAL A 80 -26.24 -5.75 10.94
N LYS A 81 -25.98 -4.49 11.31
CA LYS A 81 -26.82 -3.75 12.27
C LYS A 81 -28.11 -3.20 11.65
N LEU A 82 -28.09 -2.79 10.38
CA LEU A 82 -29.27 -2.23 9.71
C LEU A 82 -30.42 -3.23 9.47
N SER A 83 -30.19 -4.55 9.59
CA SER A 83 -31.24 -5.55 9.35
C SER A 83 -32.04 -5.97 10.58
N SER A 84 -31.53 -5.75 11.80
CA SER A 84 -32.20 -6.23 13.02
C SER A 84 -33.26 -5.24 13.54
N ASP A 85 -33.01 -3.94 13.35
CA ASP A 85 -33.88 -2.89 13.88
C ASP A 85 -35.17 -2.72 13.07
N ASP A 86 -35.13 -2.94 11.74
CA ASP A 86 -36.31 -2.86 10.87
C ASP A 86 -37.33 -4.00 11.09
N LEU A 87 -36.84 -5.18 11.51
CA LEU A 87 -37.70 -6.35 11.75
C LEU A 87 -38.49 -6.22 13.08
N ASN A 88 -37.88 -5.59 14.09
CA ASN A 88 -38.47 -5.44 15.42
C ASN A 88 -39.57 -4.35 15.45
N VAL A 89 -39.46 -3.32 14.61
CA VAL A 89 -40.49 -2.27 14.46
C VAL A 89 -41.76 -2.81 13.81
N LYS A 90 -41.64 -3.66 12.78
CA LYS A 90 -42.82 -4.27 12.11
C LYS A 90 -43.62 -5.19 13.05
N LEU A 91 -42.96 -6.02 13.86
CA LEU A 91 -43.60 -6.93 14.83
C LEU A 91 -44.38 -6.18 15.92
N ARG A 92 -43.87 -5.02 16.37
CA ARG A 92 -44.50 -4.19 17.40
C ARG A 92 -45.75 -3.44 16.91
N LEU A 93 -45.80 -3.11 15.61
CA LEU A 93 -46.95 -2.47 14.99
C LEU A 93 -48.07 -3.45 14.65
N SER A 94 -47.74 -4.70 14.30
CA SER A 94 -48.73 -5.76 14.03
C SER A 94 -49.37 -6.36 15.29
N SER A 95 -48.77 -6.20 16.47
CA SER A 95 -49.28 -6.75 17.74
C SER A 95 -50.15 -5.77 18.55
N GLY A 96 -50.37 -4.54 18.06
CA GLY A 96 -51.07 -3.46 18.80
C GLY A 96 -52.54 -3.24 18.48
N LYS A 97 -53.20 -4.06 17.64
CA LYS A 97 -54.64 -3.96 17.39
C LYS A 97 -55.30 -5.31 17.59
N LEU A 98 -55.65 -5.64 18.83
CA LEU A 98 -56.80 -6.48 19.20
C LEU A 98 -57.00 -6.43 20.72
N ASN A 99 -57.65 -5.38 21.19
CA ASN A 99 -58.56 -5.44 22.34
C ASN A 99 -59.85 -4.74 21.90
N TYR A 100 -60.82 -5.53 21.43
CA TYR A 100 -62.02 -6.00 22.14
C TYR A 100 -63.03 -4.88 22.39
N ASN A 101 -64.21 -5.01 21.76
CA ASN A 101 -65.47 -4.43 22.22
C ASN A 101 -66.62 -5.31 21.69
N VAL A 102 -67.21 -6.13 22.57
CA VAL A 102 -68.67 -6.18 22.85
C VAL A 102 -68.80 -6.55 24.33
#